data_AF-A0A6A5WR35-F1
#
_entry.id   AF-A0A6A5WR35-F1
#
_cell.length_a   1.000
_cell.length_b   1.000
_cell.length_c   1.000
_cell.angle_alpha   90.00
_cell.angle_beta   90.00
_cell.angle_gamma   90.00
#
_symmetry.space_group_name_H-M   'P 1'
#
loop_
_entity.id
_entity.type
_entity.pdbx_description
1 polymer ?
#
loop_
_entity_poly.entity_id
_entity_poly.type
_entity_poly.pdbx_seq_one_letter_code
_entity_poly.pdbx_strand_id
1 'polypeptide(L)'
;MFLLPTRALQAAMALALSPPSGESRGPELIRVAVAMNALAILVVILRFFTRGYIVRTFGLDDFFIAIATMLGAAMTAMTILQVESGQGRHVLELTDDQMMRSMLFMWIDMLIYFLANWAVKMSILALYHRISHGTKGLPLIMNARLIYVIAGFISIFTVGIMFATVLSCDPVAMPWDTESAPTGCHSIREFNISQGSINVFTDFVLLLLPIPLVLALQIDRKQRAALILIFGIGVVPLIASIRRLCELSMPNEKGSWLTADMTWYVM
;
A
#
# COMPACT_ATOMS: atom_id res chain seq x y z
N MET A 1 0.78 -44.25 -38.29
CA MET A 1 1.90 -43.45 -37.74
C MET A 1 1.88 -42.10 -38.42
N PHE A 2 0.97 -41.20 -38.00
CA PHE A 2 0.86 -39.83 -38.52
C PHE A 2 1.46 -38.89 -37.49
N LEU A 3 2.61 -38.30 -37.83
CA LEU A 3 3.28 -37.26 -37.05
C LEU A 3 2.49 -35.95 -37.22
N LEU A 4 1.60 -35.64 -36.26
CA LEU A 4 1.08 -34.27 -36.12
C LEU A 4 2.25 -33.34 -35.74
N PRO A 5 2.42 -32.20 -36.41
CA PRO A 5 3.57 -31.34 -36.20
C PRO A 5 3.48 -30.69 -34.82
N THR A 6 4.54 -30.83 -34.03
CA THR A 6 4.71 -30.28 -32.68
C THR A 6 4.31 -28.81 -32.52
N ARG A 7 4.36 -28.02 -33.61
CA ARG A 7 3.90 -26.62 -33.63
C ARG A 7 2.39 -26.45 -33.50
N ALA A 8 1.58 -27.33 -34.08
CA ALA A 8 0.12 -27.26 -33.95
C ALA A 8 -0.33 -27.62 -32.53
N LEU A 9 0.40 -28.54 -31.89
CA LEU A 9 0.15 -28.94 -30.49
C LEU A 9 0.61 -27.84 -29.53
N GLN A 10 1.74 -27.17 -29.79
CA GLN A 10 2.16 -25.97 -29.04
C GLN A 10 1.21 -24.79 -29.22
N ALA A 11 0.72 -24.53 -30.45
CA ALA A 11 -0.26 -23.49 -30.71
C ALA A 11 -1.62 -23.78 -30.06
N ALA A 12 -2.07 -25.04 -30.08
CA ALA A 12 -3.28 -25.48 -29.40
C ALA A 12 -3.12 -25.43 -27.86
N MET A 13 -1.93 -25.73 -27.33
CA MET A 13 -1.62 -25.56 -25.91
C MET A 13 -1.63 -24.08 -25.54
N ALA A 14 -1.01 -23.20 -26.36
CA ALA A 14 -0.99 -21.75 -26.16
C ALA A 14 -2.40 -21.12 -26.21
N LEU A 15 -3.29 -21.62 -27.08
CA LEU A 15 -4.72 -21.26 -27.13
C LEU A 15 -5.53 -21.86 -25.98
N ALA A 16 -5.15 -23.03 -25.46
CA ALA A 16 -5.76 -23.60 -24.26
C ALA A 16 -5.24 -22.92 -22.97
N LEU A 17 -4.07 -22.28 -23.04
CA LEU A 17 -3.46 -21.46 -21.99
C LEU A 17 -3.86 -19.97 -22.09
N SER A 18 -4.55 -19.55 -23.16
CA SER A 18 -4.95 -18.15 -23.32
C SER A 18 -6.18 -17.87 -22.46
N PRO A 19 -6.15 -16.82 -21.62
CA PRO A 19 -7.30 -16.42 -20.83
C PRO A 19 -8.50 -16.04 -21.72
N PRO A 20 -9.74 -16.12 -21.23
CA PRO A 20 -10.91 -15.70 -21.98
C PRO A 20 -10.77 -14.23 -22.40
N SER A 21 -10.70 -13.99 -23.70
CA SER A 21 -10.47 -12.66 -24.27
C SER A 21 -11.60 -11.69 -23.89
N GLY A 22 -11.25 -10.51 -23.36
CA GLY A 22 -12.19 -9.43 -23.06
C GLY A 22 -12.69 -9.36 -21.60
N GLU A 23 -12.20 -10.22 -20.70
CA GLU A 23 -12.41 -10.03 -19.26
C GLU A 23 -11.52 -8.87 -18.76
N SER A 24 -12.05 -7.92 -17.97
CA SER A 24 -11.26 -6.82 -17.40
C SER A 24 -11.69 -6.46 -15.99
N ARG A 25 -10.71 -6.41 -15.08
CA ARG A 25 -10.89 -6.02 -13.66
C ARG A 25 -10.66 -4.53 -13.41
N GLY A 26 -10.19 -3.79 -14.40
CA GLY A 26 -9.89 -2.35 -14.30
C GLY A 26 -11.04 -1.50 -13.74
N PRO A 27 -12.29 -1.64 -14.26
CA PRO A 27 -13.42 -0.87 -13.73
C PRO A 27 -13.75 -1.17 -12.26
N GLU A 28 -13.52 -2.40 -11.80
CA GLU A 28 -13.70 -2.75 -10.39
C GLU A 28 -12.67 -2.07 -9.51
N LEU A 29 -11.39 -2.07 -9.91
CA LEU A 29 -10.31 -1.38 -9.22
C LEU A 29 -10.60 0.12 -9.07
N ILE A 30 -11.03 0.80 -10.14
CA ILE A 30 -11.37 2.23 -10.10
C ILE A 30 -12.53 2.48 -9.13
N ARG A 31 -13.61 1.68 -9.20
CA ARG A 31 -14.77 1.87 -8.32
C ARG A 31 -14.41 1.76 -6.85
N VAL A 32 -13.61 0.76 -6.48
CA VAL A 32 -13.17 0.57 -5.09
C VAL A 32 -12.23 1.69 -4.66
N ALA A 33 -11.23 2.05 -5.47
CA ALA A 33 -10.27 3.11 -5.15
C ALA A 33 -10.96 4.47 -4.94
N VAL A 34 -11.86 4.85 -5.87
CA VAL A 34 -12.61 6.11 -5.77
C VAL A 34 -13.54 6.11 -4.56
N ALA A 35 -14.26 5.02 -4.28
CA ALA A 35 -15.16 4.93 -3.13
C ALA A 35 -14.41 5.05 -1.80
N MET A 36 -13.28 4.35 -1.65
CA MET A 36 -12.45 4.41 -0.44
C MET A 36 -11.80 5.79 -0.26
N ASN A 37 -11.29 6.39 -1.34
CA ASN A 37 -10.71 7.72 -1.27
C ASN A 37 -11.75 8.81 -0.96
N ALA A 38 -12.96 8.72 -1.54
CA ALA A 38 -14.06 9.64 -1.22
C ALA A 38 -14.46 9.54 0.25
N LEU A 39 -14.54 8.33 0.80
CA LEU A 39 -14.80 8.11 2.22
C LEU A 39 -13.69 8.71 3.10
N ALA A 40 -12.42 8.51 2.73
CA ALA A 40 -11.29 9.09 3.45
C ALA A 40 -11.33 10.63 3.47
N ILE A 41 -11.58 11.26 2.31
CA ILE A 41 -11.73 12.71 2.19
C ILE A 41 -12.87 13.22 3.08
N LEU A 42 -14.03 12.55 3.05
CA LEU A 42 -15.17 12.93 3.89
C LEU A 42 -14.82 12.90 5.39
N VAL A 43 -14.17 11.83 5.84
CA VAL A 43 -13.73 11.67 7.24
C VAL A 43 -12.73 12.76 7.63
N VAL A 44 -11.81 13.11 6.74
CA VAL A 44 -10.79 14.14 6.99
C VAL A 44 -11.38 15.54 7.00
N ILE A 45 -12.35 15.85 6.13
CA ILE A 45 -13.11 17.10 6.19
C ILE A 45 -13.85 17.21 7.52
N LEU A 46 -14.53 16.15 7.96
CA LEU A 46 -15.21 16.13 9.26
C LEU A 46 -14.20 16.31 10.41
N ARG A 47 -13.01 15.71 10.32
CA ARG A 47 -11.93 15.91 11.28
C ARG A 47 -11.49 17.38 11.31
N PHE A 48 -11.26 18.01 10.17
CA PHE A 48 -10.89 19.43 10.10
C PHE A 48 -11.98 20.34 10.63
N PHE A 49 -13.24 20.06 10.34
CA PHE A 49 -14.36 20.80 10.89
C PHE A 49 -14.42 20.70 12.42
N THR A 50 -14.34 19.48 12.96
CA THR A 50 -14.35 19.26 14.41
C THR A 50 -13.13 19.90 15.08
N ARG A 51 -11.93 19.78 14.52
CA ARG A 51 -10.70 20.34 15.11
C ARG A 51 -10.57 21.84 14.95
N GLY A 52 -10.94 22.38 13.80
CA GLY A 52 -10.85 23.82 13.50
C GLY A 52 -11.97 24.62 14.16
N TYR A 53 -13.20 24.11 14.16
CA TYR A 53 -14.35 24.87 14.62
C TYR A 53 -14.78 24.53 16.05
N ILE A 54 -14.83 23.24 16.42
CA ILE A 54 -15.35 22.77 17.72
C ILE A 54 -14.25 22.78 18.79
N VAL A 55 -13.15 22.08 18.54
CA VAL A 55 -12.05 21.93 19.52
C VAL A 55 -11.03 23.08 19.43
N ARG A 56 -10.97 23.77 18.30
CA ARG A 56 -10.07 24.91 18.00
C ARG A 56 -8.60 24.64 18.32
N THR A 57 -8.13 23.42 18.04
CA THR A 57 -6.73 23.03 18.27
C THR A 57 -6.23 22.15 17.13
N PHE A 58 -5.31 22.71 16.34
CA PHE A 58 -4.60 21.98 15.29
C PHE A 58 -3.35 21.32 15.86
N GLY A 59 -3.13 20.06 15.49
CA GLY A 59 -1.90 19.32 15.82
C GLY A 59 -1.11 18.91 14.57
N LEU A 60 0.11 18.42 14.79
CA LEU A 60 0.91 17.81 13.72
C LEU A 60 0.21 16.60 13.11
N ASP A 61 -0.62 15.90 13.89
CA ASP A 61 -1.43 14.78 13.41
C ASP A 61 -2.41 15.19 12.29
N ASP A 62 -2.97 16.39 12.38
CA ASP A 62 -3.89 16.95 11.39
C ASP A 62 -3.16 17.36 10.09
N PHE A 63 -1.90 17.79 10.18
CA PHE A 63 -1.08 18.08 9.01
C PHE A 63 -0.71 16.81 8.23
N PHE A 64 -0.23 15.78 8.94
CA PHE A 64 0.16 14.51 8.32
C PHE A 64 -1.03 13.77 7.68
N ILE A 65 -2.23 13.84 8.28
CA ILE A 65 -3.42 13.21 7.69
C ILE A 65 -3.90 13.93 6.43
N ALA A 66 -3.75 15.28 6.36
CA ALA A 66 -4.03 16.02 5.13
C ALA A 66 -3.09 15.58 4.00
N ILE A 67 -1.79 15.49 4.28
CA ILE A 67 -0.80 14.99 3.30
C ILE A 67 -1.15 13.57 2.86
N ALA A 68 -1.43 12.67 3.81
CA ALA A 68 -1.82 11.30 3.49
C ALA A 68 -3.05 11.23 2.56
N THR A 69 -4.03 12.09 2.78
CA THR A 69 -5.26 12.14 1.98
C THR A 69 -5.00 12.69 0.58
N MET A 70 -4.16 13.73 0.45
CA MET A 70 -3.74 14.25 -0.85
C MET A 70 -2.98 13.20 -1.65
N LEU A 71 -2.08 12.44 -1.00
CA LEU A 71 -1.36 11.34 -1.62
C LEU A 71 -2.30 10.19 -2.01
N GLY A 72 -3.30 9.86 -1.19
CA GLY A 72 -4.35 8.89 -1.54
C GLY A 72 -5.16 9.29 -2.77
N ALA A 73 -5.45 10.59 -2.92
CA ALA A 73 -6.08 11.11 -4.13
C ALA A 73 -5.15 11.00 -5.36
N ALA A 74 -3.86 11.27 -5.19
CA ALA A 74 -2.87 11.08 -6.25
C ALA A 74 -2.75 9.60 -6.67
N MET A 75 -2.75 8.66 -5.72
CA MET A 75 -2.78 7.22 -6.02
C MET A 75 -4.05 6.81 -6.78
N THR A 76 -5.20 7.37 -6.40
CA THR A 76 -6.46 7.11 -7.12
C THR A 76 -6.37 7.58 -8.57
N ALA A 77 -5.76 8.75 -8.80
CA ALA A 77 -5.51 9.25 -10.16
C ALA A 77 -4.53 8.35 -10.94
N MET A 78 -3.45 7.89 -10.30
CA MET A 78 -2.53 6.94 -10.93
C MET A 78 -3.20 5.61 -11.27
N THR A 79 -4.08 5.10 -10.40
CA THR A 79 -4.85 3.88 -10.66
C THR A 79 -5.75 4.02 -11.90
N ILE A 80 -6.38 5.18 -12.07
CA ILE A 80 -7.19 5.46 -13.28
C ILE A 80 -6.30 5.43 -14.53
N LEU A 81 -5.14 6.10 -14.50
CA LEU A 81 -4.19 6.12 -15.62
C LEU A 81 -3.61 4.74 -15.94
N GLN A 82 -3.35 3.92 -14.91
CA GLN A 82 -2.94 2.52 -15.08
C GLN A 82 -4.01 1.72 -15.81
N VAL A 83 -5.27 1.82 -15.37
CA VAL A 83 -6.39 1.10 -16.00
C VAL A 83 -6.66 1.57 -17.43
N GLU A 84 -6.54 2.87 -17.70
CA GLU A 84 -6.59 3.41 -19.07
C GLU A 84 -5.44 2.91 -19.95
N SER A 85 -4.27 2.67 -19.36
CA SER A 85 -3.12 2.04 -20.00
C SER A 85 -3.26 0.51 -20.11
N GLY A 86 -4.39 -0.05 -19.68
CA GLY A 86 -4.74 -1.47 -19.82
C GLY A 86 -4.40 -2.35 -18.63
N GLN A 87 -4.08 -1.76 -17.46
CA GLN A 87 -4.07 -2.49 -16.20
C GLN A 87 -5.43 -3.15 -15.93
N GLY A 88 -5.42 -4.37 -15.41
CA GLY A 88 -6.61 -5.18 -15.23
C GLY A 88 -7.08 -5.87 -16.51
N ARG A 89 -6.27 -5.89 -17.59
CA ARG A 89 -6.41 -6.80 -18.75
C ARG A 89 -5.23 -7.76 -18.79
N HIS A 90 -5.41 -8.86 -19.51
CA HIS A 90 -4.34 -9.84 -19.69
C HIS A 90 -3.18 -9.27 -20.50
N VAL A 91 -1.95 -9.63 -20.15
CA VAL A 91 -0.70 -9.12 -20.76
C VAL A 91 -0.69 -9.34 -22.27
N LEU A 92 -1.29 -10.43 -22.74
CA LEU A 92 -1.38 -10.78 -24.16
C LEU A 92 -2.30 -9.86 -24.98
N GLU A 93 -3.17 -9.07 -24.33
CA GLU A 93 -4.09 -8.14 -24.99
C GLU A 93 -3.53 -6.70 -25.09
N LEU A 94 -2.36 -6.45 -24.49
CA LEU A 94 -1.75 -5.14 -24.38
C LEU A 94 -0.74 -4.90 -25.51
N THR A 95 -0.77 -3.70 -26.10
CA THR A 95 0.33 -3.23 -26.96
C THR A 95 1.55 -2.87 -26.12
N ASP A 96 2.76 -2.93 -26.68
CA ASP A 96 4.01 -2.57 -25.98
C ASP A 96 3.94 -1.16 -25.36
N ASP A 97 3.39 -0.17 -26.09
CA ASP A 97 3.18 1.20 -25.61
C ASP A 97 2.22 1.30 -24.40
N GLN A 98 1.25 0.40 -24.32
CA GLN A 98 0.30 0.34 -23.21
C GLN A 98 0.97 -0.31 -21.99
N MET A 99 1.75 -1.37 -22.23
CA MET A 99 2.52 -2.04 -21.19
C MET A 99 3.52 -1.08 -20.53
N MET A 100 4.34 -0.39 -21.33
CA MET A 100 5.31 0.59 -20.84
C MET A 100 4.64 1.70 -20.01
N ARG A 101 3.53 2.26 -20.49
CA ARG A 101 2.78 3.28 -19.74
C ARG A 101 2.21 2.75 -18.43
N SER A 102 1.65 1.54 -18.45
CA SER A 102 1.14 0.89 -17.24
C SER A 102 2.24 0.68 -16.20
N MET A 103 3.42 0.18 -16.62
CA MET A 103 4.59 -0.01 -15.76
C MET A 103 5.12 1.31 -15.19
N LEU A 104 5.17 2.37 -16.01
CA LEU A 104 5.57 3.70 -15.56
C LEU A 104 4.63 4.23 -14.48
N PHE A 105 3.31 4.17 -14.71
CA PHE A 105 2.33 4.63 -13.74
C PHE A 105 2.32 3.77 -12.47
N MET A 106 2.55 2.47 -12.58
CA MET A 106 2.72 1.57 -11.44
C MET A 106 3.96 1.93 -10.61
N TRP A 107 5.08 2.25 -11.25
CA TRP A 107 6.30 2.70 -10.57
C TRP A 107 6.10 4.02 -9.83
N ILE A 108 5.43 5.00 -10.46
CA ILE A 108 5.07 6.27 -9.82
C ILE A 108 4.13 6.03 -8.62
N ASP A 109 3.10 5.21 -8.80
CA ASP A 109 2.13 4.89 -7.76
C ASP A 109 2.78 4.21 -6.55
N MET A 110 3.79 3.36 -6.77
CA MET A 110 4.58 2.72 -5.72
C MET A 110 5.34 3.73 -4.85
N LEU A 111 5.92 4.78 -5.46
CA LEU A 111 6.57 5.87 -4.71
C LEU A 111 5.54 6.65 -3.89
N ILE A 112 4.40 7.00 -4.48
CA ILE A 112 3.32 7.72 -3.79
C ILE A 112 2.80 6.87 -2.62
N TYR A 113 2.64 5.57 -2.81
CA TYR A 113 2.21 4.62 -1.79
C TYR A 113 3.15 4.62 -0.57
N PHE A 114 4.46 4.59 -0.77
CA PHE A 114 5.41 4.62 0.36
C PHE A 114 5.30 5.92 1.15
N LEU A 115 5.14 7.06 0.46
CA LEU A 115 4.99 8.36 1.12
C LEU A 115 3.64 8.46 1.85
N ALA A 116 2.56 7.93 1.26
CA ALA A 116 1.24 7.89 1.85
C ALA A 116 1.24 7.06 3.14
N ASN A 117 1.84 5.86 3.11
CA ASN A 117 1.97 5.00 4.29
C ASN A 117 2.78 5.69 5.40
N TRP A 118 3.88 6.32 5.03
CA TRP A 118 4.68 7.10 5.98
C TRP A 118 3.86 8.22 6.62
N ALA A 119 3.14 9.02 5.84
CA ALA A 119 2.32 10.13 6.34
C ALA A 119 1.22 9.65 7.30
N VAL A 120 0.54 8.54 6.99
CA VAL A 120 -0.47 7.94 7.89
C VAL A 120 0.17 7.52 9.23
N LYS A 121 1.32 6.85 9.19
CA LYS A 121 2.02 6.40 10.41
C LYS A 121 2.50 7.58 11.25
N MET A 122 3.00 8.64 10.61
CA MET A 122 3.40 9.87 11.30
C MET A 122 2.21 10.60 11.93
N SER A 123 1.04 10.60 11.28
CA SER A 123 -0.19 11.13 11.88
C SER A 123 -0.60 10.37 13.15
N ILE A 124 -0.54 9.04 13.12
CA ILE A 124 -0.85 8.18 14.28
C ILE A 124 0.15 8.43 15.43
N LEU A 125 1.46 8.47 15.13
CA LEU A 125 2.49 8.74 16.13
C LEU A 125 2.36 10.14 16.73
N ALA A 126 2.04 11.15 15.93
CA ALA A 126 1.78 12.51 16.40
C ALA A 126 0.55 12.57 17.32
N LEU A 127 -0.51 11.83 16.98
CA LEU A 127 -1.70 11.70 17.83
C LEU A 127 -1.34 11.06 19.17
N TYR A 128 -0.55 9.99 19.15
CA TYR A 128 -0.09 9.31 20.38
C TYR A 128 0.80 10.20 21.24
N HIS A 129 1.71 10.97 20.65
CA HIS A 129 2.54 11.94 21.36
C HIS A 129 1.69 13.03 22.05
N ARG A 130 0.67 13.52 21.36
CA ARG A 130 -0.25 14.52 21.91
C ARG A 130 -1.05 13.97 23.10
N ILE A 131 -1.54 12.73 22.98
CA ILE A 131 -2.28 12.08 24.06
C ILE A 131 -1.37 11.84 25.28
N SER A 132 -0.13 11.38 25.06
CA SER A 132 0.78 11.08 26.16
C SER A 132 1.24 12.31 26.94
N HIS A 133 1.42 13.45 26.25
CA HIS A 133 1.78 14.72 26.90
C HIS A 133 0.60 15.37 27.66
N GLY A 134 -0.64 15.01 27.32
CA GLY A 134 -1.84 15.58 27.92
C GLY A 134 -2.23 14.98 29.29
N THR A 135 -1.60 13.89 29.72
CA THR A 135 -2.00 13.19 30.94
C THR A 135 -0.81 12.89 31.86
N LYS A 136 -0.91 13.33 33.12
CA LYS A 136 0.11 13.09 34.15
C LYS A 136 0.00 11.65 34.68
N GLY A 137 1.12 10.92 34.77
CA GLY A 137 1.17 9.57 35.36
C GLY A 137 1.12 8.39 34.38
N LEU A 138 1.40 8.61 33.10
CA LEU A 138 1.43 7.54 32.09
C LEU A 138 2.59 6.54 32.29
N PRO A 139 2.43 5.29 31.83
CA PRO A 139 3.47 4.27 31.85
C PRO A 139 4.65 4.65 30.94
N LEU A 140 5.86 4.24 31.34
CA LEU A 140 7.15 4.50 30.67
C LEU A 140 7.16 4.18 29.16
N ILE A 141 6.30 3.25 28.72
CA ILE A 141 6.13 2.83 27.32
C ILE A 141 5.61 3.95 26.41
N MET A 142 4.90 4.94 26.95
CA MET A 142 4.45 6.11 26.19
C MET A 142 5.38 7.33 26.35
N ASN A 143 6.63 7.09 26.76
CA ASN A 143 7.64 8.13 26.77
C ASN A 143 7.78 8.74 25.36
N ALA A 144 7.78 10.06 25.29
CA ALA A 144 7.98 10.81 24.04
C ALA A 144 9.21 10.30 23.27
N ARG A 145 10.27 9.88 23.98
CA ARG A 145 11.47 9.27 23.40
C ARG A 145 11.17 8.03 22.54
N LEU A 146 10.34 7.10 23.01
CA LEU A 146 10.01 5.89 22.25
C LEU A 146 9.26 6.24 20.95
N ILE A 147 8.33 7.19 21.04
CA ILE A 147 7.56 7.67 19.88
C ILE A 147 8.50 8.29 18.84
N TYR A 148 9.45 9.13 19.25
CA TYR A 148 10.45 9.69 18.33
C TYR A 148 11.38 8.63 17.74
N VAL A 149 11.76 7.59 18.50
CA VAL A 149 12.55 6.47 17.98
C VAL A 149 11.79 5.69 16.91
N ILE A 150 10.52 5.37 17.15
CA ILE A 150 9.67 4.67 16.16
C ILE A 150 9.46 5.55 14.92
N ALA A 151 9.17 6.84 15.10
CA ALA A 151 9.01 7.79 14.00
C ALA A 151 10.29 7.92 13.17
N GLY A 152 11.45 7.99 13.83
CA GLY A 152 12.77 8.01 13.19
C GLY A 152 13.04 6.74 12.39
N PHE A 153 12.79 5.57 12.98
CA PHE A 153 12.93 4.28 12.30
C PHE A 153 12.07 4.19 11.03
N ILE A 154 10.78 4.53 11.13
CA ILE A 154 9.85 4.50 10.00
C ILE A 154 10.28 5.49 8.90
N SER A 155 10.77 6.67 9.28
CA SER A 155 11.24 7.69 8.34
C SER A 155 12.50 7.25 7.60
N ILE A 156 13.51 6.76 8.32
CA ILE A 156 14.76 6.25 7.73
C ILE A 156 14.45 5.08 6.78
N PHE A 157 13.58 4.17 7.20
CA PHE A 157 13.17 3.03 6.40
C PHE A 157 12.45 3.45 5.10
N THR A 158 11.53 4.40 5.19
CA THR A 158 10.79 4.92 4.02
C THR A 158 11.75 5.57 3.02
N VAL A 159 12.69 6.38 3.51
CA VAL A 159 13.72 6.99 2.67
C VAL A 159 14.59 5.92 2.00
N GLY A 160 15.01 4.89 2.75
CA GLY A 160 15.78 3.77 2.20
C GLY A 160 15.06 3.02 1.08
N ILE A 161 13.76 2.71 1.28
CA ILE A 161 12.93 2.07 0.23
C ILE A 161 12.78 2.97 -0.99
N MET A 162 12.53 4.26 -0.79
CA MET A 162 12.40 5.21 -1.91
C MET A 162 13.66 5.20 -2.77
N PHE A 163 14.83 5.29 -2.16
CA PHE A 163 16.10 5.17 -2.88
C PHE A 163 16.27 3.81 -3.56
N ALA A 164 15.93 2.72 -2.88
CA ALA A 164 16.01 1.38 -3.47
C ALA A 164 15.03 1.17 -4.64
N THR A 165 13.89 1.86 -4.64
CA THR A 165 12.89 1.82 -5.72
C THR A 165 13.29 2.69 -6.90
N VAL A 166 13.94 3.82 -6.64
CA VAL A 166 14.48 4.69 -7.70
C VAL A 166 15.73 4.08 -8.33
N LEU A 167 16.55 3.40 -7.55
CA LEU A 167 17.80 2.76 -7.99
C LEU A 167 17.61 1.24 -8.21
N SER A 168 16.38 0.80 -8.49
CA SER A 168 16.03 -0.62 -8.58
C SER A 168 16.66 -1.32 -9.79
N CYS A 169 17.05 -0.57 -10.81
CA CYS A 169 17.69 -1.04 -12.04
C CYS A 169 18.83 -0.10 -12.45
N ASP A 170 19.81 -0.65 -13.17
CA ASP A 170 20.86 0.11 -13.85
C ASP A 170 20.80 -0.18 -15.36
N PRO A 171 20.31 0.75 -16.20
CA PRO A 171 19.92 2.13 -15.91
C PRO A 171 18.53 2.27 -15.24
N VAL A 172 18.30 3.41 -14.56
CA VAL A 172 17.05 3.73 -13.84
C VAL A 172 15.81 3.73 -14.73
N ALA A 173 15.94 3.91 -16.05
CA ALA A 173 14.82 3.90 -16.99
C ALA A 173 14.29 2.50 -17.33
N MET A 174 15.02 1.46 -16.95
CA MET A 174 14.71 0.07 -17.30
C MET A 174 13.48 -0.56 -16.65
N PRO A 175 12.92 -0.08 -15.51
CA PRO A 175 11.71 -0.68 -14.93
C PRO A 175 10.45 -0.56 -15.80
N TRP A 176 10.42 0.39 -16.74
CA TRP A 176 9.28 0.61 -17.64
C TRP A 176 9.62 0.49 -19.12
N ASP A 177 10.89 0.31 -19.49
CA ASP A 177 11.31 0.09 -20.88
C ASP A 177 11.05 -1.37 -21.28
N THR A 178 10.11 -1.58 -22.20
CA THR A 178 9.74 -2.90 -22.71
C THR A 178 10.59 -3.35 -23.90
N GLU A 179 11.38 -2.46 -24.51
CA GLU A 179 12.21 -2.78 -25.69
C GLU A 179 13.55 -3.41 -25.30
N SER A 180 14.07 -3.08 -24.11
CA SER A 180 15.36 -3.55 -23.62
C SER A 180 15.20 -4.68 -22.60
N ALA A 181 15.94 -5.78 -22.75
CA ALA A 181 15.94 -6.85 -21.74
C ALA A 181 16.50 -6.31 -20.40
N PRO A 182 15.77 -6.37 -19.28
CA PRO A 182 16.19 -5.76 -18.02
C PRO A 182 17.49 -6.41 -17.51
N THR A 183 18.60 -5.70 -17.65
CA THR A 183 19.90 -6.06 -17.08
C THR A 183 20.11 -5.33 -15.76
N GLY A 184 20.58 -6.03 -14.72
CA GLY A 184 20.97 -5.40 -13.46
C GLY A 184 19.82 -4.99 -12.52
N CYS A 185 18.58 -5.39 -12.79
CA CYS A 185 17.45 -5.12 -11.89
C CYS A 185 17.40 -6.07 -10.69
N HIS A 186 17.04 -5.55 -9.52
CA HIS A 186 16.75 -6.39 -8.35
C HIS A 186 15.42 -7.17 -8.51
N SER A 187 15.31 -8.31 -7.84
CA SER A 187 14.08 -9.10 -7.84
C SER A 187 12.93 -8.33 -7.20
N ILE A 188 11.95 -7.91 -8.01
CA ILE A 188 10.77 -7.18 -7.56
C ILE A 188 9.99 -7.96 -6.50
N ARG A 189 9.98 -9.30 -6.58
CA ARG A 189 9.30 -10.16 -5.62
C ARG A 189 9.97 -10.10 -4.24
N GLU A 190 11.28 -10.26 -4.19
CA GLU A 190 12.04 -10.22 -2.93
C GLU A 190 11.98 -8.83 -2.29
N PHE A 191 12.02 -7.78 -3.13
CA PHE A 191 11.84 -6.42 -2.68
C PHE A 191 10.47 -6.19 -2.04
N ASN A 192 9.38 -6.62 -2.68
CA ASN A 192 8.03 -6.47 -2.14
C ASN A 192 7.79 -7.31 -0.88
N ILE A 193 8.36 -8.51 -0.78
CA ILE A 193 8.25 -9.34 0.44
C ILE A 193 8.97 -8.66 1.61
N SER A 194 10.19 -8.15 1.40
CA SER A 194 10.95 -7.48 2.46
C SER A 194 10.28 -6.18 2.90
N GLN A 195 9.84 -5.36 1.95
CA GLN A 195 9.08 -4.14 2.19
C GLN A 195 7.77 -4.42 2.95
N GLY A 196 6.99 -5.40 2.47
CA GLY A 196 5.70 -5.77 3.07
C GLY A 196 5.86 -6.29 4.50
N SER A 197 6.90 -7.08 4.76
CA SER A 197 7.20 -7.61 6.10
C SER A 197 7.46 -6.51 7.12
N ILE A 198 8.25 -5.49 6.75
CA ILE A 198 8.55 -4.38 7.65
C ILE A 198 7.33 -3.45 7.79
N ASN A 199 6.52 -3.30 6.75
CA ASN A 199 5.28 -2.54 6.83
C ASN A 199 4.30 -3.18 7.83
N VAL A 200 4.10 -4.50 7.76
CA VAL A 200 3.31 -5.28 8.73
C VAL A 200 3.86 -5.16 10.13
N PHE A 201 5.19 -5.29 10.29
CA PHE A 201 5.83 -5.18 11.60
C PHE A 201 5.60 -3.80 12.23
N THR A 202 5.77 -2.72 11.47
CA THR A 202 5.54 -1.37 11.97
C THR A 202 4.07 -1.10 12.30
N ASP A 203 3.13 -1.65 11.53
CA ASP A 203 1.68 -1.57 11.84
C ASP A 203 1.36 -2.29 13.15
N PHE A 204 1.95 -3.46 13.38
CA PHE A 204 1.79 -4.22 14.62
C PHE A 204 2.33 -3.43 15.83
N VAL A 205 3.50 -2.80 15.70
CA VAL A 205 4.06 -1.94 16.75
C VAL A 205 3.12 -0.77 17.08
N LEU A 206 2.55 -0.12 16.07
CA LEU A 206 1.60 0.99 16.26
C LEU A 206 0.28 0.55 16.90
N LEU A 207 -0.15 -0.69 16.66
CA LEU A 207 -1.33 -1.29 17.28
C LEU A 207 -1.10 -1.62 18.76
N LEU A 208 0.12 -2.03 19.13
CA LEU A 208 0.48 -2.35 20.51
C LEU A 208 0.70 -1.11 21.39
N LEU A 209 1.21 -0.03 20.80
CA LEU A 209 1.52 1.22 21.52
C LEU A 209 0.39 1.73 22.45
N PRO A 210 -0.89 1.75 22.04
CA PRO A 210 -1.98 2.25 22.87
C PRO A 210 -2.50 1.29 23.95
N ILE A 211 -2.18 -0.01 23.90
CA ILE A 211 -2.75 -0.99 24.84
C ILE A 211 -2.37 -0.64 26.28
N PRO A 212 -1.09 -0.33 26.61
CA PRO A 212 -0.71 0.05 27.97
C PRO A 212 -1.32 1.39 28.40
N LEU A 213 -1.59 2.31 27.47
CA LEU A 213 -2.28 3.57 27.76
C LEU A 213 -3.70 3.31 28.27
N VAL A 214 -4.46 2.49 27.54
CA VAL A 214 -5.84 2.18 27.90
C VAL A 214 -5.93 1.43 29.24
N LEU A 215 -4.92 0.63 29.58
CA LEU A 215 -4.85 -0.09 30.85
C LEU A 215 -4.44 0.82 32.02
N ALA A 216 -3.57 1.79 31.80
CA ALA A 216 -3.07 2.68 32.86
C ALA A 216 -4.00 3.86 33.16
N LEU A 217 -4.80 4.29 32.18
CA LEU A 217 -5.58 5.51 32.31
C LEU A 217 -6.95 5.24 32.96
N GLN A 218 -7.25 5.92 34.08
CA GLN A 218 -8.56 5.89 34.74
C GLN A 218 -9.59 6.72 33.94
N ILE A 219 -9.96 6.22 32.76
CA ILE A 219 -10.87 6.89 31.84
C ILE A 219 -12.33 6.50 32.13
N ASP A 220 -13.25 7.44 31.97
CA ASP A 220 -14.68 7.19 31.89
C ASP A 220 -15.03 6.10 30.85
N ARG A 221 -16.00 5.25 31.19
CA ARG A 221 -16.39 4.07 30.38
C ARG A 221 -16.71 4.43 28.92
N LYS A 222 -17.26 5.62 28.66
CA LYS A 222 -17.59 6.11 27.31
C LYS A 222 -16.36 6.41 26.47
N GLN A 223 -15.36 7.09 27.04
CA GLN A 223 -14.10 7.40 26.34
C GLN A 223 -13.24 6.14 26.17
N ARG A 224 -13.27 5.21 27.14
CA ARG A 224 -12.66 3.87 27.00
C ARG A 224 -13.26 3.08 25.84
N ALA A 225 -14.59 3.08 25.70
CA ALA A 225 -15.26 2.41 24.58
C ALA A 225 -14.88 3.04 23.22
N ALA A 226 -14.82 4.37 23.14
CA ALA A 226 -14.39 5.07 21.91
C ALA A 226 -12.94 4.72 21.53
N LEU A 227 -12.03 4.68 22.50
CA LEU A 227 -10.64 4.28 22.26
C LEU A 227 -10.54 2.84 21.77
N ILE A 228 -11.22 1.89 22.42
CA ILE A 228 -11.24 0.48 21.99
C ILE A 228 -11.78 0.35 20.56
N LEU A 229 -12.84 1.10 20.22
CA LEU A 229 -13.41 1.08 18.87
C LEU A 229 -12.43 1.62 17.82
N ILE A 230 -11.74 2.72 18.10
CA ILE A 230 -10.71 3.28 17.21
C ILE A 230 -9.55 2.29 17.04
N PHE A 231 -9.11 1.63 18.11
CA PHE A 231 -8.05 0.60 18.01
C PHE A 231 -8.50 -0.65 17.27
N GLY A 232 -9.76 -1.06 17.44
CA GLY A 232 -10.34 -2.19 16.70
C GLY A 232 -10.34 -1.94 15.19
N ILE A 233 -10.64 -0.72 14.75
CA ILE A 233 -10.56 -0.35 13.33
C ILE A 233 -9.11 -0.46 12.80
N GLY A 234 -8.12 -0.12 13.63
CA GLY A 234 -6.70 -0.27 13.31
C GLY A 234 -6.20 -1.70 13.08
N VAL A 235 -6.97 -2.72 13.48
CA VAL A 235 -6.65 -4.14 13.22
C VAL A 235 -6.90 -4.51 11.75
N VAL A 236 -7.87 -3.87 11.10
CA VAL A 236 -8.28 -4.21 9.73
C VAL A 236 -7.13 -4.03 8.73
N PRO A 237 -6.39 -2.90 8.69
CA PRO A 237 -5.23 -2.74 7.83
C PRO A 237 -4.12 -3.77 8.08
N LEU A 238 -3.91 -4.16 9.35
CA LEU A 238 -2.90 -5.16 9.69
C LEU A 238 -3.24 -6.53 9.08
N ILE A 239 -4.50 -6.97 9.19
CA ILE A 239 -4.97 -8.23 8.59
C ILE A 239 -4.81 -8.17 7.08
N ALA A 240 -5.21 -7.06 6.44
CA ALA A 240 -5.05 -6.87 5.00
C ALA A 240 -3.58 -6.95 4.56
N SER A 241 -2.68 -6.28 5.27
CA SER A 241 -1.23 -6.32 5.00
C SER A 241 -0.63 -7.73 5.16
N ILE A 242 -1.07 -8.49 6.17
CA ILE A 242 -0.63 -9.89 6.37
C ILE A 242 -1.12 -10.77 5.22
N ARG A 243 -2.39 -10.65 4.82
CA ARG A 243 -2.96 -11.41 3.70
C ARG A 243 -2.18 -11.18 2.41
N ARG A 244 -1.90 -9.91 2.09
CA ARG A 244 -1.07 -9.53 0.94
C ARG A 244 0.32 -10.14 1.01
N LEU A 245 0.97 -10.10 2.18
CA LEU A 245 2.30 -10.68 2.35
C LEU A 245 2.30 -12.21 2.17
N CYS A 246 1.27 -12.89 2.66
CA CYS A 246 1.11 -14.33 2.45
C CYS A 246 0.95 -14.67 0.97
N GLU A 247 0.13 -13.92 0.24
CA GLU A 247 -0.08 -14.11 -1.21
C GLU A 247 1.22 -13.91 -2.00
N LEU A 248 2.04 -12.93 -1.65
CA LEU A 248 3.37 -12.72 -2.25
C LEU A 248 4.37 -13.85 -1.92
N SER A 249 4.25 -14.44 -0.73
CA SER A 249 5.21 -15.42 -0.21
C SER A 249 4.94 -16.86 -0.66
N MET A 250 3.71 -17.20 -1.03
CA MET A 250 3.36 -18.55 -1.48
C MET A 250 4.17 -18.94 -2.73
N PRO A 251 4.90 -20.06 -2.72
CA PRO A 251 5.53 -20.62 -3.92
C PRO A 251 4.43 -21.13 -4.85
N ASN A 252 4.26 -20.49 -6.00
CA ASN A 252 3.30 -20.94 -7.00
C ASN A 252 3.72 -22.32 -7.54
N GLU A 253 2.92 -23.35 -7.27
CA GLU A 253 3.02 -24.61 -7.99
C GLU A 253 2.62 -24.39 -9.46
N LYS A 254 3.61 -24.53 -10.35
CA LYS A 254 3.50 -24.97 -11.75
C LYS A 254 2.71 -24.05 -12.70
N GLY A 255 3.46 -23.23 -13.46
CA GLY A 255 3.23 -23.02 -14.90
C GLY A 255 1.89 -22.45 -15.36
N SER A 256 1.12 -21.78 -14.49
CA SER A 256 -0.12 -21.10 -14.89
C SER A 256 0.20 -19.70 -15.39
N TRP A 257 -0.45 -19.28 -16.48
CA TRP A 257 -0.52 -17.91 -17.02
C TRP A 257 -0.72 -16.81 -15.95
N LEU A 258 -1.23 -17.19 -14.77
CA LEU A 258 -1.29 -16.41 -13.53
C LEU A 258 0.02 -15.69 -13.14
N THR A 259 1.21 -16.23 -13.48
CA THR A 259 2.49 -15.58 -13.11
C THR A 259 2.95 -14.52 -14.10
N ALA A 260 2.47 -14.56 -15.34
CA ALA A 260 2.81 -13.57 -16.36
C ALA A 260 1.89 -12.34 -16.26
N ASP A 261 0.63 -12.53 -15.85
CA ASP A 261 -0.37 -11.47 -15.74
C ASP A 261 -0.31 -10.71 -14.41
N MET A 262 0.83 -10.08 -14.12
CA MET A 262 0.91 -9.12 -13.00
C MET A 262 -0.17 -8.03 -13.13
N THR A 263 -0.48 -7.59 -14.36
CA THR A 263 -1.53 -6.61 -14.66
C THR A 263 -2.93 -7.05 -14.23
N TRP A 264 -3.20 -8.35 -14.09
CA TRP A 264 -4.50 -8.92 -13.71
C TRP A 264 -4.67 -9.11 -12.20
N TYR A 265 -3.58 -9.32 -11.47
CA TYR A 265 -3.58 -9.80 -10.08
C TYR A 265 -3.19 -8.76 -9.03
N VAL A 266 -2.81 -7.54 -9.40
CA VAL A 266 -2.55 -6.49 -8.39
C VAL A 266 -3.88 -6.03 -7.75
N MET A 267 -4.25 -6.69 -6.66
CA MET A 267 -5.10 -6.20 -5.57
C MET A 267 -4.31 -6.28 -4.26
#